data_AF-U6RPU3-F1
#
_entry.id   AF-U6RPU3-F1
#
_cell.length_a   1.000
_cell.length_b   1.000
_cell.length_c   1.000
_cell.angle_alpha   90.00
_cell.angle_beta   90.00
_cell.angle_gamma   90.00
#
_symmetry.space_group_name_H-M   'P 1'
#
loop_
_entity.id
_entity.type
_entity.pdbx_description
1 polymer ?
#
loop_
_entity_poly.entity_id
_entity_poly.type
_entity_poly.pdbx_seq_one_letter_code
_entity_poly.pdbx_strand_id
1 'polypeptide(L)'
;MKKILLLLVLCLNISIVLGQEYKAWEKHDIEGIYIMAKSKDEAKNYNNVLREGADYYIPTEQEDQVLFIRVSKRITPKLYKLKDGEMYILFSFPPFLFDSDEGMMEIKGNKGIFYKKPAL
;
A
#
# COMPACT_ATOMS: atom_id res chain seq x y z
N MET A 1 12.55 10.22 -40.04
CA MET A 1 12.92 10.59 -38.64
C MET A 1 11.75 11.23 -37.87
N LYS A 2 11.10 12.31 -38.36
CA LYS A 2 9.97 12.95 -37.65
C LYS A 2 8.76 12.04 -37.36
N LYS A 3 8.37 11.15 -38.29
CA LYS A 3 7.22 10.24 -38.11
C LYS A 3 7.45 9.17 -37.03
N ILE A 4 8.68 8.66 -36.89
CA ILE A 4 9.06 7.66 -35.88
C ILE A 4 9.10 8.31 -34.48
N LEU A 5 9.62 9.53 -34.38
CA LEU A 5 9.60 10.30 -33.13
C LEU A 5 8.16 10.61 -32.68
N LEU A 6 7.28 11.00 -33.61
CA LEU A 6 5.87 11.24 -33.30
C LEU A 6 5.16 9.98 -32.80
N LEU A 7 5.45 8.82 -33.41
CA LEU A 7 4.88 7.54 -33.01
C LEU A 7 5.38 7.09 -31.63
N LEU A 8 6.68 7.25 -31.35
CA LEU A 8 7.27 6.96 -30.03
C LEU A 8 6.66 7.83 -28.92
N VAL A 9 6.51 9.13 -29.18
CA VAL A 9 5.86 10.05 -28.24
C VAL A 9 4.40 9.65 -28.03
N LEU A 10 3.69 9.29 -29.09
CA LEU A 10 2.30 8.83 -28.98
C LEU A 10 2.19 7.53 -28.16
N CYS A 11 3.05 6.55 -28.40
CA CYS A 11 3.09 5.30 -27.64
C CYS A 11 3.43 5.53 -26.17
N LEU A 12 4.40 6.40 -25.86
CA LEU A 12 4.79 6.71 -24.48
C LEU A 12 3.62 7.34 -23.71
N ASN A 13 2.92 8.30 -24.34
CA ASN A 13 1.76 8.95 -23.73
C ASN A 13 0.61 7.96 -23.49
N ILE A 14 0.35 7.05 -24.44
CA ILE A 14 -0.68 6.02 -24.29
C ILE A 14 -0.31 5.05 -23.15
N SER A 15 0.96 4.62 -23.05
CA SER A 15 1.42 3.75 -21.95
C SER A 15 1.30 4.40 -20.58
N ILE A 16 1.53 5.72 -20.47
CA ILE A 16 1.35 6.46 -19.21
C ILE A 16 -0.13 6.52 -18.82
N VAL A 17 -1.02 6.78 -19.78
CA VAL A 17 -2.47 6.87 -19.54
C VAL A 17 -3.06 5.51 -19.18
N LEU A 18 -2.73 4.45 -19.92
CA LEU A 18 -3.15 3.08 -19.62
C LEU A 18 -2.55 2.59 -18.28
N GLY A 19 -1.37 3.07 -17.92
CA GLY A 19 -0.69 2.73 -16.66
C GLY A 19 -1.32 3.34 -15.41
N GLN A 20 -2.32 4.23 -15.51
CA GLN A 20 -2.96 4.89 -14.37
C GLN A 20 -4.47 4.62 -14.23
N GLU A 21 -5.02 3.64 -14.95
CA GLU A 21 -6.44 3.25 -14.83
C GLU A 21 -6.84 2.89 -13.38
N TYR A 22 -5.90 2.37 -12.59
CA TYR A 22 -6.12 2.05 -11.18
C TYR A 22 -6.53 3.27 -10.33
N LYS A 23 -6.25 4.50 -10.78
CA LYS A 23 -6.64 5.71 -10.05
C LYS A 23 -8.15 5.94 -10.01
N ALA A 24 -8.91 5.25 -10.87
CA ALA A 24 -10.36 5.24 -10.87
C ALA A 24 -10.97 4.17 -9.94
N TRP A 25 -10.14 3.26 -9.39
CA TRP A 25 -10.61 2.24 -8.46
C TRP A 25 -10.97 2.83 -7.08
N GLU A 26 -11.62 2.02 -6.24
CA GLU A 26 -11.98 2.40 -4.88
C GLU A 26 -10.73 2.75 -4.07
N LYS A 27 -10.73 3.90 -3.40
CA LYS A 27 -9.57 4.48 -2.72
C LYS A 27 -9.69 4.33 -1.22
N HIS A 28 -8.58 3.94 -0.60
CA HIS A 28 -8.43 3.87 0.85
C HIS A 28 -7.12 4.54 1.26
N ASP A 29 -7.22 5.62 2.02
CA ASP A 29 -6.05 6.32 2.54
C ASP A 29 -5.31 5.45 3.56
N ILE A 30 -3.99 5.41 3.46
CA ILE A 30 -3.09 4.73 4.38
C ILE A 30 -2.49 5.77 5.32
N GLU A 31 -2.81 5.62 6.61
CA GLU A 31 -2.35 6.47 7.71
C GLU A 31 -0.93 6.11 8.16
N GLY A 32 -0.56 4.84 8.03
CA GLY A 32 0.77 4.35 8.41
C GLY A 32 1.12 2.99 7.83
N ILE A 33 2.41 2.78 7.54
CA ILE A 33 3.01 1.49 7.18
C ILE A 33 3.85 1.01 8.36
N TYR A 34 3.74 -0.28 8.69
CA TYR A 34 4.35 -0.86 9.89
C TYR A 34 5.01 -2.21 9.61
N ILE A 35 5.93 -2.60 10.47
CA ILE A 35 6.45 -3.97 10.60
C ILE A 35 6.17 -4.49 12.01
N MET A 36 6.04 -5.79 12.17
CA MET A 36 5.91 -6.39 13.50
C MET A 36 7.26 -6.36 14.22
N ALA A 37 7.28 -5.89 15.47
CA ALA A 37 8.45 -5.92 16.31
C ALA A 37 8.79 -7.36 16.71
N LYS A 38 10.07 -7.70 16.78
CA LYS A 38 10.58 -8.98 17.28
C LYS A 38 10.44 -9.10 18.79
N SER A 39 10.42 -7.96 19.49
CA SER A 39 10.29 -7.94 20.95
C SER A 39 9.72 -6.62 21.46
N LYS A 40 9.25 -6.64 22.71
CA LYS A 40 8.83 -5.43 23.43
C LYS A 40 9.99 -4.43 23.60
N ASP A 41 11.21 -4.91 23.81
CA ASP A 41 12.36 -4.03 24.03
C ASP A 41 12.81 -3.33 22.74
N GLU A 42 12.68 -3.99 21.59
CA GLU A 42 12.85 -3.34 20.30
C GLU A 42 11.82 -2.22 20.12
N ALA A 43 10.54 -2.51 20.36
CA ALA A 43 9.45 -1.56 20.19
C ALA A 43 9.60 -0.28 21.05
N LYS A 44 10.22 -0.37 22.24
CA LYS A 44 10.45 0.80 23.12
C LYS A 44 11.32 1.89 22.49
N ASN A 45 12.11 1.57 21.47
CA ASN A 45 13.02 2.53 20.83
C ASN A 45 12.32 3.36 19.74
N TYR A 46 11.03 3.14 19.51
CA TYR A 46 10.27 3.78 18.45
C TYR A 46 9.09 4.56 19.00
N ASN A 47 8.80 5.69 18.36
CA ASN A 47 7.60 6.47 18.62
C ASN A 47 6.43 5.92 17.79
N ASN A 48 5.19 6.21 18.20
CA ASN A 48 3.97 5.85 17.47
C ASN A 48 3.82 4.35 17.19
N VAL A 49 4.34 3.50 18.08
CA VAL A 49 4.15 2.04 18.02
C VAL A 49 2.68 1.70 18.27
N LEU A 50 2.11 0.84 17.42
CA LEU A 50 0.78 0.27 17.67
C LEU A 50 0.90 -0.98 18.53
N ARG A 51 -0.09 -1.22 19.38
CA ARG A 51 -0.17 -2.41 20.22
C ARG A 51 -1.50 -3.11 20.05
N GLU A 52 -1.47 -4.35 19.59
CA GLU A 52 -2.65 -5.20 19.47
C GLU A 52 -2.40 -6.50 20.24
N GLY A 53 -3.06 -6.63 21.40
CA GLY A 53 -2.82 -7.76 22.31
C GLY A 53 -1.37 -7.80 22.83
N ALA A 54 -0.65 -8.85 22.44
CA ALA A 54 0.76 -9.07 22.80
C ALA A 54 1.74 -8.52 21.76
N ASP A 55 1.26 -8.18 20.56
CA ASP A 55 2.08 -7.79 19.44
C ASP A 55 2.29 -6.27 19.41
N TYR A 56 3.46 -5.85 18.91
CA TYR A 56 3.83 -4.46 18.72
C TYR A 56 4.18 -4.23 17.25
N TYR A 57 3.73 -3.12 16.69
CA TYR A 57 3.99 -2.74 15.31
C TYR A 57 4.74 -1.42 15.26
N ILE A 58 5.90 -1.43 14.62
CA ILE A 58 6.82 -0.30 14.53
C ILE A 58 6.57 0.41 13.20
N PRO A 59 6.35 1.74 13.19
CA PRO A 59 6.18 2.49 11.95
C PRO A 59 7.45 2.42 11.11
N THR A 60 7.30 2.25 9.81
CA THR A 60 8.40 2.18 8.86
C THR A 60 8.18 3.16 7.71
N GLU A 61 9.25 3.84 7.31
CA GLU A 61 9.26 4.64 6.09
C GLU A 61 9.61 3.73 4.91
N GLN A 62 9.01 4.01 3.76
CA GLN A 62 9.25 3.30 2.51
C GLN A 62 9.57 4.33 1.43
N GLU A 63 10.35 3.92 0.43
CA GLU A 63 10.61 4.77 -0.73
C GLU A 63 9.31 5.09 -1.47
N ASP A 64 9.24 6.29 -2.05
CA ASP A 64 8.11 6.72 -2.85
C ASP A 64 8.00 5.85 -4.10
N GLN A 65 6.96 5.01 -4.16
CA GLN A 65 6.79 4.05 -5.26
C GLN A 65 5.33 3.60 -5.39
N VAL A 66 5.03 2.88 -6.47
CA VAL A 66 3.74 2.25 -6.71
C VAL A 66 3.92 0.75 -6.81
N LEU A 67 3.22 0.00 -5.94
CA LEU A 67 3.32 -1.46 -5.87
C LEU A 67 1.96 -2.10 -6.12
N PHE A 68 1.95 -3.24 -6.81
CA PHE A 68 0.80 -4.13 -6.79
C PHE A 68 0.89 -5.03 -5.56
N ILE A 69 -0.12 -5.00 -4.71
CA ILE A 69 -0.14 -5.73 -3.43
C ILE A 69 -1.41 -6.57 -3.29
N ARG A 70 -1.34 -7.54 -2.38
CA ARG A 70 -2.51 -8.29 -1.90
C ARG A 70 -2.59 -8.21 -0.38
N VAL A 71 -3.78 -7.98 0.17
CA VAL A 71 -4.00 -8.10 1.62
C VAL A 71 -4.17 -9.57 2.01
N SER A 72 -3.64 -9.98 3.16
CA SER A 72 -3.64 -11.38 3.58
C SER A 72 -4.44 -11.68 4.84
N LYS A 73 -4.41 -10.77 5.82
CA LYS A 73 -5.10 -10.96 7.10
C LYS A 73 -5.49 -9.63 7.71
N ARG A 74 -6.75 -9.53 8.14
CA ARG A 74 -7.22 -8.44 9.00
C ARG A 74 -6.77 -8.67 10.46
N ILE A 75 -5.98 -7.75 11.00
CA ILE A 75 -5.56 -7.75 12.42
C ILE A 75 -6.57 -6.97 13.26
N THR A 76 -6.94 -5.78 12.80
CA THR A 76 -7.97 -4.92 13.39
C THR A 76 -8.87 -4.37 12.28
N PRO A 77 -9.92 -3.59 12.59
CA PRO A 77 -10.69 -2.91 11.55
C PRO A 77 -9.89 -2.01 10.60
N LYS A 78 -8.73 -1.50 11.02
CA LYS A 78 -7.90 -0.60 10.21
C LYS A 78 -6.53 -1.20 9.85
N LEU A 79 -6.05 -2.20 10.59
CA LEU A 79 -4.70 -2.78 10.43
C LEU A 79 -4.75 -4.12 9.70
N TYR A 80 -4.07 -4.20 8.56
CA TYR A 80 -4.04 -5.39 7.70
C TYR A 80 -2.61 -5.82 7.41
N LYS A 81 -2.34 -7.12 7.42
CA LYS A 81 -1.09 -7.70 6.91
C LYS A 81 -1.13 -7.75 5.39
N LEU A 82 -0.04 -7.41 4.72
CA LEU A 82 0.16 -7.70 3.30
C LEU A 82 0.54 -9.16 3.09
N LYS A 83 0.20 -9.74 1.94
CA LYS A 83 0.52 -11.13 1.64
C LYS A 83 2.01 -11.32 1.36
N ASP A 84 2.56 -10.40 0.58
CA ASP A 84 3.92 -10.48 0.07
C ASP A 84 4.82 -9.63 0.97
N GLY A 85 5.28 -10.24 2.08
CA GLY A 85 6.24 -9.64 3.00
C GLY A 85 5.74 -9.45 4.43
N GLU A 86 6.50 -8.66 5.20
CA GLU A 86 6.27 -8.42 6.64
C GLU A 86 5.60 -7.07 6.93
N MET A 87 5.13 -6.39 5.88
CA MET A 87 4.49 -5.09 6.01
C MET A 87 3.04 -5.22 6.45
N TYR A 88 2.63 -4.25 7.25
CA TYR A 88 1.27 -4.03 7.71
C TYR A 88 0.87 -2.62 7.33
N ILE A 89 -0.37 -2.44 6.88
CA ILE A 89 -0.93 -1.14 6.52
C ILE A 89 -2.06 -0.78 7.49
N LEU A 90 -1.97 0.43 8.03
CA LEU A 90 -3.03 1.05 8.81
C LEU A 90 -3.78 2.02 7.90
N PHE A 91 -5.04 1.72 7.60
CA PHE A 91 -5.91 2.64 6.86
C PHE A 91 -6.37 3.80 7.73
N SER A 92 -6.75 4.94 7.17
CA SER A 92 -7.34 6.07 7.91
C SER A 92 -8.76 5.75 8.41
N PHE A 93 -9.53 4.99 7.63
CA PHE A 93 -10.87 4.50 7.96
C PHE A 93 -10.96 2.98 7.70
N PRO A 94 -11.80 2.23 8.44
CA PRO A 94 -11.96 0.80 8.21
C PRO A 94 -12.44 0.52 6.77
N PRO A 95 -11.63 -0.16 5.92
CA PRO A 95 -12.05 -0.46 4.56
C PRO A 95 -12.86 -1.76 4.52
N PHE A 96 -13.69 -1.92 3.48
CA PHE A 96 -14.37 -3.18 3.22
C PHE A 96 -13.48 -4.08 2.35
N LEU A 97 -12.54 -4.78 2.99
CA LEU A 97 -11.59 -5.69 2.34
C LEU A 97 -11.80 -7.13 2.78
N PHE A 98 -11.76 -8.05 1.81
CA PHE A 98 -11.66 -9.48 2.04
C PHE A 98 -10.18 -9.91 2.06
N ASP A 99 -9.91 -11.03 2.75
CA ASP A 99 -8.62 -11.69 2.61
C ASP A 99 -8.42 -12.01 1.13
N SER A 100 -7.22 -11.73 0.62
CA SER A 100 -6.82 -11.83 -0.79
C SER A 100 -7.26 -10.71 -1.74
N ASP A 101 -7.93 -9.66 -1.27
CA ASP A 101 -8.16 -8.47 -2.10
C ASP A 101 -6.82 -7.89 -2.61
N GLU A 102 -6.81 -7.53 -3.88
CA GLU A 102 -5.64 -7.00 -4.58
C GLU A 102 -5.80 -5.52 -4.88
N GLY A 103 -4.71 -4.83 -5.14
CA GLY A 103 -4.77 -3.44 -5.56
C GLY A 103 -3.42 -2.79 -5.77
N MET A 104 -3.46 -1.55 -6.26
CA MET A 104 -2.28 -0.72 -6.39
C MET A 104 -2.10 0.10 -5.12
N MET A 105 -0.91 0.13 -4.55
CA MET A 105 -0.55 0.94 -3.39
C MET A 105 0.43 2.01 -3.85
N GLU A 106 0.02 3.28 -3.78
CA GLU A 106 0.92 4.42 -3.94
C GLU A 106 1.48 4.78 -2.56
N ILE A 107 2.80 4.78 -2.43
CA ILE A 107 3.54 4.99 -1.19
C ILE A 107 4.21 6.36 -1.23
N LYS A 108 4.15 7.07 -0.10
CA LYS A 108 4.88 8.31 0.17
C LYS A 108 5.41 8.31 1.60
N GLY A 109 6.69 7.97 1.78
CA GLY A 109 7.27 7.74 3.10
C GLY A 109 6.53 6.66 3.89
N ASN A 110 5.90 7.01 5.01
CA ASN A 110 5.12 6.07 5.84
C ASN A 110 3.61 6.08 5.55
N LYS A 111 3.15 6.87 4.57
CA LYS A 111 1.73 7.02 4.20
C LYS A 111 1.50 6.59 2.77
N GLY A 112 0.24 6.58 2.34
CA GLY A 112 -0.09 6.22 0.97
C GLY A 112 -1.57 6.18 0.66
N ILE A 113 -1.89 5.63 -0.50
CA ILE A 113 -3.25 5.34 -0.93
C ILE A 113 -3.26 3.91 -1.48
N PHE A 114 -4.22 3.10 -1.04
CA PHE A 114 -4.52 1.81 -1.65
C PHE A 114 -5.73 1.96 -2.58
N TYR A 115 -5.55 1.52 -3.82
CA TYR A 115 -6.57 1.46 -4.86
C TYR A 115 -6.99 0.00 -4.99
N LYS A 116 -8.16 -0.35 -4.45
CA LYS A 116 -8.67 -1.73 -4.45
C LYS A 116 -9.10 -2.13 -5.86
N LYS A 117 -8.49 -3.18 -6.40
CA LYS A 117 -8.87 -3.75 -7.69
C LYS A 117 -10.33 -4.23 -7.63
N PRO A 118 -11.19 -3.83 -8.59
CA PRO A 118 -12.56 -4.32 -8.67
C PRO A 118 -12.59 -5.85 -8.79
N ALA A 119 -13.55 -6.49 -8.12
CA ALA A 119 -13.87 -7.88 -8.40
C ALA A 119 -14.43 -7.97 -9.83
N LEU A 120 -13.93 -8.93 -10.61
CA LEU A 120 -14.44 -9.25 -11.95
C LEU A 120 -15.76 -10.03 -11.84
#